data_AF-A0A6A6LWW7-F1
#
_entry.id   AF-A0A6A6LWW7-F1
#
_cell.length_a   1.000
_cell.length_b   1.000
_cell.length_c   1.000
_cell.angle_alpha   90.00
_cell.angle_beta   90.00
_cell.angle_gamma   90.00
#
_symmetry.space_group_name_H-M   'P 1'
#
loop_
_entity.id
_entity.type
_entity.pdbx_description
1 polymer ?
#
loop_
_entity_poly.entity_id
_entity_poly.type
_entity_poly.pdbx_seq_one_letter_code
_entity_poly.pdbx_strand_id
1 'polypeptide(L)'
;MPDWLWQLDLNIDELDISVNKLSGNIPNTLGFLSASVIDWGSNRFDGPLPLWSSNMTRLYLNDNMFSGPIPHEIGEVMPFLTDLGISRNYLNGSIPLSIGVVYLQSITFGYCPKNERDALVKFKQGFNDPSGRLSSWVGEDCCSWRGVTYNNRNGRIFRLNLHNPYANPDDMFDTSGTAHELGGKIDPSLLHLRDLTYRT
;
A
#
# COMPACT_ATOMS: atom_id res chain seq x y z
N MET A 1 19.02 -9.94 -15.38
CA MET A 1 18.28 -10.63 -16.47
C MET A 1 19.07 -10.47 -17.77
N PRO A 2 19.04 -11.39 -18.75
CA PRO A 2 19.87 -11.23 -19.95
C PRO A 2 19.29 -10.20 -20.93
N ASP A 3 20.15 -9.38 -21.53
CA ASP A 3 19.79 -8.20 -22.33
C ASP A 3 18.91 -8.49 -23.56
N TRP A 4 18.96 -9.71 -24.08
CA TRP A 4 18.15 -10.13 -25.23
C TRP A 4 16.64 -10.14 -24.94
N LEU A 5 16.25 -10.33 -23.66
CA LEU A 5 14.83 -10.37 -23.28
C LEU A 5 14.14 -9.03 -23.55
N TRP A 6 14.90 -7.94 -23.49
CA TRP A 6 14.43 -6.57 -23.72
C TRP A 6 14.41 -6.16 -25.19
N GLN A 7 14.97 -6.98 -26.08
CA GLN A 7 15.02 -6.73 -27.53
C GLN A 7 13.87 -7.37 -28.28
N LEU A 8 13.02 -8.13 -27.59
CA LEU A 8 11.82 -8.69 -28.20
C LEU A 8 10.79 -7.58 -28.39
N ASP A 9 10.32 -7.41 -29.62
CA ASP A 9 9.16 -6.60 -29.94
C ASP A 9 7.92 -7.34 -29.43
N LEU A 10 7.68 -7.21 -28.13
CA LEU A 10 6.61 -7.92 -27.43
C LEU A 10 5.29 -7.25 -27.79
N ASN A 11 4.71 -7.68 -28.92
CA ASN A 11 3.31 -7.45 -29.28
C ASN A 11 2.40 -8.23 -28.30
N ILE A 12 2.42 -7.83 -27.03
CA ILE A 12 1.77 -8.55 -25.93
C ILE A 12 0.76 -7.61 -25.26
N ASP A 13 -0.48 -8.06 -25.21
CA ASP A 13 -1.59 -7.36 -24.54
C ASP A 13 -1.46 -7.42 -23.01
N GLU A 14 -0.86 -8.48 -22.47
CA GLU A 14 -0.66 -8.64 -21.02
C GLU A 14 0.66 -9.38 -20.73
N LEU A 15 1.53 -8.77 -19.92
CA LEU A 15 2.77 -9.39 -19.46
C LEU A 15 2.82 -9.34 -17.93
N ASP A 16 2.52 -10.48 -17.33
CA ASP A 16 2.67 -10.72 -15.90
C ASP A 16 3.93 -11.57 -15.65
N ILE A 17 4.90 -10.99 -14.95
CA ILE A 17 6.10 -11.69 -14.45
C ILE A 17 6.23 -11.53 -12.92
N SER A 18 5.13 -11.17 -12.27
CA SER A 18 5.08 -10.88 -10.85
C SER A 18 5.43 -12.10 -9.98
N VAL A 19 5.79 -11.87 -8.72
CA VAL A 19 6.09 -12.92 -7.73
C VAL A 19 7.27 -13.81 -8.14
N ASN A 20 8.36 -13.17 -8.57
CA ASN A 20 9.59 -13.86 -8.94
C ASN A 20 10.81 -13.27 -8.20
N LYS A 21 12.01 -13.71 -8.59
CA LYS A 21 13.28 -13.19 -8.06
C LYS A 21 14.07 -12.45 -9.15
N LEU A 22 13.38 -11.91 -10.16
CA LEU A 22 13.98 -11.19 -11.27
C LEU A 22 14.62 -9.90 -10.75
N SER A 23 15.76 -9.54 -11.32
CA SER A 23 16.59 -8.43 -10.83
C SER A 23 17.34 -7.74 -11.97
N GLY A 24 17.81 -6.53 -11.64
CA GLY A 24 18.46 -5.59 -12.54
C GLY A 24 17.54 -4.42 -12.90
N ASN A 25 18.12 -3.43 -13.57
CA ASN A 25 17.38 -2.26 -14.00
C ASN A 25 16.44 -2.59 -15.17
N ILE A 26 15.29 -1.93 -15.19
CA ILE A 26 14.36 -1.97 -16.31
C ILE A 26 14.78 -0.91 -17.35
N PRO A 27 14.95 -1.27 -18.63
CA PRO A 27 15.27 -0.31 -19.67
C PRO A 27 14.04 0.47 -20.16
N ASN A 28 14.24 1.73 -20.54
CA ASN A 28 13.21 2.60 -21.13
C ASN A 28 12.91 2.26 -22.61
N THR A 29 13.62 1.29 -23.20
CA THR A 29 13.48 0.92 -24.62
C THR A 29 12.32 -0.02 -24.90
N LEU A 30 11.58 -0.45 -23.87
CA LEU A 30 10.48 -1.40 -24.05
C LEU A 30 9.25 -0.69 -24.60
N GLY A 31 8.72 -1.25 -25.70
CA GLY A 31 7.43 -0.88 -26.27
C GLY A 31 6.34 -1.82 -25.78
N PHE A 32 5.15 -1.26 -25.53
CA PHE A 32 3.95 -2.03 -25.20
C PHE A 32 2.80 -1.61 -26.10
N LEU A 33 1.90 -2.55 -26.37
CA LEU A 33 0.71 -2.32 -27.17
C LEU A 33 -0.27 -1.38 -26.45
N SER A 34 -1.23 -0.86 -27.24
CA SER A 34 -2.31 -0.05 -26.68
C SER A 34 -3.18 -0.89 -25.76
N ALA A 35 -3.59 -0.32 -24.64
CA ALA A 35 -4.39 -0.97 -23.60
C ALA A 35 -3.71 -2.14 -22.86
N SER A 36 -2.39 -2.29 -22.98
CA SER A 36 -1.69 -3.36 -22.26
C SER A 36 -1.77 -3.22 -20.73
N VAL A 37 -1.72 -4.37 -20.06
CA VAL A 37 -1.62 -4.51 -18.60
C VAL A 37 -0.29 -5.18 -18.26
N ILE A 38 0.53 -4.51 -17.46
CA ILE A 38 1.88 -4.95 -17.12
C ILE A 38 1.99 -5.12 -15.61
N ASP A 39 2.20 -6.35 -15.16
CA ASP A 39 2.40 -6.66 -13.74
C ASP A 39 3.76 -7.31 -13.48
N TRP A 40 4.69 -6.51 -12.97
CA TRP A 40 6.05 -6.92 -12.66
C TRP A 40 6.32 -6.83 -11.15
N GLY A 41 5.25 -6.77 -10.34
CA GLY A 41 5.36 -6.62 -8.90
C GLY A 41 6.01 -7.80 -8.20
N SER A 42 6.42 -7.62 -6.94
CA SER A 42 7.01 -8.68 -6.11
C SER A 42 8.23 -9.35 -6.75
N ASN A 43 9.22 -8.53 -7.09
CA ASN A 43 10.50 -8.94 -7.68
C ASN A 43 11.66 -8.25 -6.97
N ARG A 44 12.84 -8.21 -7.61
CA ARG A 44 14.06 -7.54 -7.12
C ARG A 44 14.60 -6.56 -8.17
N PHE A 45 13.71 -5.92 -8.94
CA PHE A 45 14.11 -4.88 -9.89
C PHE A 45 14.55 -3.63 -9.12
N ASP A 46 15.59 -2.96 -9.61
CA ASP A 46 16.23 -1.81 -8.97
C ASP A 46 16.47 -0.67 -9.99
N GLY A 47 17.07 0.42 -9.51
CA GLY A 47 17.27 1.65 -10.29
C GLY A 47 16.05 2.58 -10.30
N PRO A 48 16.00 3.57 -11.19
CA PRO A 48 14.88 4.50 -11.31
C PRO A 48 13.63 3.84 -11.92
N LEU A 49 12.47 4.48 -11.74
CA LEU A 49 11.25 4.05 -12.46
C LEU A 49 11.43 4.19 -13.97
N PRO A 50 10.96 3.21 -14.76
CA PRO A 50 11.02 3.30 -16.21
C PRO A 50 10.03 4.34 -16.75
N LEU A 51 10.41 4.95 -17.87
CA LEU A 51 9.57 5.82 -18.68
C LEU A 51 9.41 5.20 -20.07
N TRP A 52 8.24 4.64 -20.33
CA TRP A 52 7.94 4.01 -21.60
C TRP A 52 6.98 4.88 -22.40
N SER A 53 7.33 5.19 -23.64
CA SER A 53 6.43 5.85 -24.58
C SER A 53 5.41 4.83 -25.12
N SER A 54 4.47 4.42 -24.28
CA SER A 54 3.49 3.38 -24.61
C SER A 54 2.06 3.82 -24.31
N ASN A 55 1.11 3.18 -25.00
CA ASN A 55 -0.33 3.37 -24.78
C ASN A 55 -0.89 2.40 -23.73
N MET A 56 -0.05 2.02 -22.76
CA MET A 56 -0.41 1.10 -21.68
C MET A 56 -1.42 1.74 -20.75
N THR A 57 -2.33 0.91 -20.20
CA THR A 57 -3.35 1.39 -19.26
C THR A 57 -3.03 1.05 -17.82
N ARG A 58 -2.34 -0.07 -17.53
CA ARG A 58 -2.06 -0.46 -16.13
C ARG A 58 -0.64 -0.94 -15.97
N LEU A 59 0.03 -0.40 -14.95
CA LEU A 59 1.41 -0.71 -14.60
C LEU A 59 1.54 -1.00 -13.10
N TYR A 60 1.94 -2.23 -12.77
CA TYR A 60 2.23 -2.66 -11.41
C TYR A 60 3.71 -3.01 -11.26
N LEU A 61 4.39 -2.22 -10.42
CA LEU A 61 5.82 -2.29 -10.07
C LEU A 61 6.00 -2.38 -8.54
N ASN A 62 4.93 -2.64 -7.79
CA ASN A 62 4.98 -2.72 -6.34
C ASN A 62 5.90 -3.84 -5.84
N ASP A 63 6.40 -3.74 -4.61
CA ASP A 63 7.25 -4.78 -4.00
C ASP A 63 8.53 -5.06 -4.81
N ASN A 64 9.29 -4.00 -5.08
CA ASN A 64 10.58 -4.06 -5.77
C ASN A 64 11.59 -3.18 -5.01
N MET A 65 12.71 -2.84 -5.65
CA MET A 65 13.77 -2.01 -5.09
C MET A 65 14.02 -0.73 -5.91
N PHE A 66 12.99 -0.21 -6.62
CA PHE A 66 13.12 1.04 -7.36
C PHE A 66 13.44 2.20 -6.42
N SER A 67 14.27 3.13 -6.85
CA SER A 67 14.76 4.24 -6.03
C SER A 67 14.87 5.55 -6.81
N GLY A 68 14.94 6.67 -6.09
CA GLY A 68 14.93 8.00 -6.69
C GLY A 68 13.53 8.58 -6.87
N PRO A 69 13.40 9.74 -7.52
CA PRO A 69 12.12 10.43 -7.66
C PRO A 69 11.24 9.81 -8.73
N ILE A 70 9.93 10.04 -8.61
CA ILE A 70 9.00 9.77 -9.70
C ILE A 70 9.27 10.79 -10.82
N PRO A 71 9.50 10.38 -12.07
CA PRO A 71 9.83 11.31 -13.14
C PRO A 71 8.72 12.33 -13.37
N HIS A 72 9.09 13.61 -13.49
CA HIS A 72 8.11 14.69 -13.55
C HIS A 72 7.30 14.74 -14.86
N GLU A 73 7.82 14.18 -15.96
CA GLU A 73 7.10 14.07 -17.24
C GLU A 73 6.27 12.77 -17.35
N ILE A 74 6.13 11.97 -16.28
CA ILE A 74 5.51 10.64 -16.37
C ILE A 74 4.09 10.67 -16.96
N GLY A 75 3.32 11.72 -16.68
CA GLY A 75 1.97 11.87 -17.24
C GLY A 75 1.93 12.37 -18.69
N GLU A 76 3.03 12.94 -19.16
CA GLU A 76 3.20 13.35 -20.57
C GLU A 76 3.69 12.18 -21.42
N VAL A 77 4.59 11.34 -20.86
CA VAL A 77 5.19 10.19 -21.53
C VAL A 77 4.27 8.96 -21.52
N MET A 78 3.51 8.76 -20.44
CA MET A 78 2.52 7.67 -20.28
C MET A 78 1.10 8.23 -20.08
N PRO A 79 0.54 8.94 -21.07
CA PRO A 79 -0.72 9.68 -20.92
C PRO A 79 -1.96 8.79 -20.82
N PHE A 80 -1.86 7.51 -21.20
CA PHE A 80 -2.97 6.55 -21.21
C PHE A 80 -3.04 5.68 -19.97
N LEU A 81 -2.09 5.84 -19.03
CA LEU A 81 -2.09 5.09 -17.80
C LEU A 81 -3.37 5.41 -17.00
N THR A 82 -3.95 4.43 -16.32
CA THR A 82 -5.13 4.58 -15.47
C THR A 82 -4.87 4.02 -14.08
N ASP A 83 -3.96 3.03 -14.00
CA ASP A 83 -3.59 2.36 -12.77
C ASP A 83 -2.07 2.27 -12.66
N LEU A 84 -1.51 2.81 -11.57
CA LEU A 84 -0.07 2.80 -11.29
C LEU A 84 0.19 2.28 -9.87
N GLY A 85 0.68 1.05 -9.76
CA GLY A 85 1.13 0.47 -8.50
C GLY A 85 2.65 0.58 -8.32
N ILE A 86 3.12 1.51 -7.50
CA ILE A 86 4.56 1.70 -7.22
C ILE A 86 4.93 1.58 -5.73
N SER A 87 3.99 1.08 -4.93
CA SER A 87 4.14 0.95 -3.48
C SER A 87 5.25 -0.04 -3.08
N ARG A 88 5.76 0.07 -1.85
CA ARG A 88 6.81 -0.84 -1.33
C ARG A 88 8.05 -0.89 -2.24
N ASN A 89 8.58 0.30 -2.53
CA ASN A 89 9.86 0.59 -3.20
C ASN A 89 10.63 1.64 -2.37
N TYR A 90 11.83 2.01 -2.80
CA TYR A 90 12.69 3.05 -2.18
C TYR A 90 12.59 4.42 -2.87
N LEU A 91 11.41 4.75 -3.41
CA LEU A 91 11.15 6.02 -4.09
C LEU A 91 11.18 7.21 -3.13
N ASN A 92 11.61 8.37 -3.61
CA ASN A 92 11.70 9.61 -2.84
C ASN A 92 11.16 10.83 -3.62
N GLY A 93 11.24 12.02 -3.02
CA GLY A 93 10.74 13.25 -3.66
C GLY A 93 9.22 13.39 -3.62
N SER A 94 8.70 14.33 -4.41
CA SER A 94 7.27 14.65 -4.50
C SER A 94 6.59 13.92 -5.66
N ILE A 95 5.29 13.63 -5.52
CA ILE A 95 4.46 13.14 -6.61
C ILE A 95 4.29 14.27 -7.64
N PRO A 96 4.68 14.08 -8.91
CA PRO A 96 4.55 15.12 -9.93
C PRO A 96 3.10 15.34 -10.33
N LEU A 97 2.75 16.61 -10.61
CA LEU A 97 1.39 17.01 -11.00
C LEU A 97 0.91 16.34 -12.29
N SER A 98 1.82 15.94 -13.17
CA SER A 98 1.52 15.20 -14.40
C SER A 98 0.75 13.91 -14.14
N ILE A 99 0.99 13.26 -12.99
CA ILE A 99 0.25 12.06 -12.56
C ILE A 99 -1.21 12.39 -12.25
N GLY A 100 -1.52 13.61 -11.81
CA GLY A 100 -2.89 14.03 -11.52
C GLY A 100 -3.77 14.19 -12.77
N VAL A 101 -3.18 14.27 -13.96
CA VAL A 101 -3.91 14.32 -15.25
C VAL A 101 -4.31 12.92 -15.73
N VAL A 102 -3.57 11.90 -15.26
CA VAL A 102 -3.77 10.47 -15.48
C VAL A 102 -4.69 9.98 -14.35
N TYR A 103 -5.99 9.95 -14.60
CA TYR A 103 -7.07 9.69 -13.63
C TYR A 103 -6.68 8.81 -12.42
N LEU A 104 -6.63 9.42 -11.23
CA LEU A 104 -6.51 8.77 -9.93
C LEU A 104 -7.67 7.78 -9.70
N GLN A 105 -7.51 6.51 -10.09
CA GLN A 105 -8.31 5.42 -9.52
C GLN A 105 -7.57 4.65 -8.42
N SER A 106 -6.23 4.59 -8.43
CA SER A 106 -5.47 4.16 -7.26
C SER A 106 -4.00 4.54 -7.38
N ILE A 107 -3.57 5.47 -6.53
CA ILE A 107 -2.16 5.55 -6.12
C ILE A 107 -2.16 5.25 -4.64
N THR A 108 -1.87 4.02 -4.28
CA THR A 108 -1.77 3.59 -2.89
C THR A 108 -0.37 3.86 -2.37
N PHE A 109 -0.15 5.09 -1.92
CA PHE A 109 0.76 5.31 -0.80
C PHE A 109 0.03 4.92 0.48
N GLY A 110 0.75 4.43 1.51
CA GLY A 110 0.16 4.18 2.83
C GLY A 110 -0.44 5.46 3.39
N TYR A 111 -1.70 5.69 3.08
CA TYR A 111 -2.44 6.91 3.38
C TYR A 111 -3.51 6.55 4.39
N CYS A 112 -3.39 7.12 5.58
CA CYS A 112 -4.46 7.13 6.55
C CYS A 112 -5.20 8.47 6.45
N PRO A 113 -6.48 8.49 6.03
CA PRO A 113 -7.25 9.72 5.99
C PRO A 113 -7.19 10.42 7.34
N LYS A 114 -6.82 11.72 7.35
CA LYS A 114 -6.60 12.50 8.58
C LYS A 114 -7.76 12.36 9.58
N ASN A 115 -9.00 12.33 9.10
CA ASN A 115 -10.19 12.14 9.91
C ASN A 115 -10.26 10.75 10.57
N GLU A 116 -9.89 9.67 9.87
CA GLU A 116 -9.88 8.32 10.44
C GLU A 116 -8.72 8.15 11.42
N ARG A 117 -7.55 8.70 11.07
CA ARG A 117 -6.38 8.75 11.95
C ARG A 117 -6.69 9.48 13.26
N ASP A 118 -7.23 10.69 13.16
CA ASP A 118 -7.55 11.52 14.33
C ASP A 118 -8.63 10.85 15.20
N ALA A 119 -9.60 10.14 14.58
CA ALA A 119 -10.59 9.34 15.29
C ALA A 119 -9.97 8.17 16.07
N LEU A 120 -9.01 7.45 15.46
CA LEU A 120 -8.29 6.35 16.10
C LEU A 120 -7.32 6.82 17.20
N VAL A 121 -6.64 7.95 17.00
CA VAL A 121 -5.77 8.55 18.04
C VAL A 121 -6.62 9.01 19.22
N LYS A 122 -7.77 9.63 18.97
CA LYS A 122 -8.72 10.00 20.03
C LYS A 122 -9.29 8.77 20.73
N PHE A 123 -9.60 7.73 19.95
CA PHE A 123 -10.06 6.45 20.49
C PHE A 123 -9.02 5.80 21.41
N LYS A 124 -7.74 5.81 21.02
CA LYS A 124 -6.60 5.34 21.85
C LYS A 124 -6.51 6.07 23.19
N GLN A 125 -6.79 7.37 23.23
CA GLN A 125 -6.77 8.17 24.48
C GLN A 125 -7.82 7.73 25.51
N GLY A 126 -8.87 7.01 25.09
CA GLY A 126 -9.89 6.48 25.99
C GLY A 126 -9.49 5.22 26.76
N PHE A 127 -8.35 4.61 26.41
CA PHE A 127 -7.88 3.36 27.00
C PHE A 127 -6.78 3.56 28.04
N ASN A 128 -6.86 2.78 29.10
CA ASN A 128 -5.74 2.46 29.96
C ASN A 128 -5.02 1.23 29.35
N ASP A 129 -3.84 1.45 28.76
CA ASP A 129 -3.03 0.43 28.07
C ASP A 129 -1.67 0.25 28.76
N PRO A 130 -1.64 -0.40 29.94
CA PRO A 130 -0.41 -0.54 30.74
C PRO A 130 0.67 -1.39 30.04
N SER A 131 0.28 -2.18 29.04
CA SER A 131 1.17 -3.08 28.29
C SER A 131 1.59 -2.54 26.92
N GLY A 132 1.16 -1.33 26.57
CA GLY A 132 1.55 -0.68 25.32
C GLY A 132 1.09 -1.43 24.06
N ARG A 133 -0.04 -2.13 24.10
CA ARG A 133 -0.57 -2.87 22.94
C ARG A 133 -0.91 -1.96 21.76
N LEU A 134 -1.24 -0.69 22.04
CA LEU A 134 -1.52 0.36 21.05
C LEU A 134 -0.30 1.26 20.77
N SER A 135 0.90 0.87 21.22
CA SER A 135 2.14 1.66 21.05
C SER A 135 2.48 1.95 19.59
N SER A 136 2.18 1.02 18.68
CA SER A 136 2.38 1.20 17.23
C SER A 136 1.53 2.30 16.60
N TRP A 137 0.49 2.79 17.28
CA TRP A 137 -0.42 3.81 16.76
C TRP A 137 0.19 5.20 16.91
N VAL A 138 1.19 5.47 16.09
CA VAL A 138 1.97 6.71 16.01
C VAL A 138 2.31 7.00 14.55
N GLY A 139 2.49 8.29 14.21
CA GLY A 139 2.84 8.72 12.85
C GLY A 139 1.63 8.82 11.90
N GLU A 140 1.94 8.94 10.61
CA GLU A 140 0.98 9.27 9.54
C GLU A 140 0.41 8.02 8.83
N ASP A 141 1.15 6.91 8.86
CA ASP A 141 0.79 5.68 8.15
C ASP A 141 0.07 4.68 9.08
N CYS A 142 -1.26 4.75 9.14
CA CYS A 142 -2.06 3.80 9.92
C CYS A 142 -1.97 2.35 9.41
N CYS A 143 -1.46 2.10 8.20
CA CYS A 143 -1.24 0.73 7.72
C CYS A 143 -0.13 0.02 8.50
N SER A 144 0.75 0.78 9.15
CA SER A 144 1.78 0.24 10.04
C SER A 144 1.26 -0.05 11.46
N TRP A 145 0.03 0.36 11.79
CA TRP A 145 -0.52 0.23 13.13
C TRP A 145 -1.02 -1.19 13.39
N ARG A 146 -0.49 -1.82 14.44
CA ARG A 146 -0.88 -3.18 14.83
C ARG A 146 -2.38 -3.23 15.13
N GLY A 147 -3.04 -4.21 14.53
CA GLY A 147 -4.48 -4.43 14.69
C GLY A 147 -5.36 -3.58 13.78
N VAL A 148 -4.80 -2.63 13.01
CA VAL A 148 -5.55 -1.87 12.01
C VAL A 148 -5.36 -2.54 10.65
N THR A 149 -6.44 -2.85 9.95
CA THR A 149 -6.38 -3.39 8.57
C THR A 149 -7.09 -2.45 7.61
N TYR A 150 -6.43 -2.22 6.48
CA TYR A 150 -6.78 -1.24 5.47
C TYR A 150 -7.21 -1.93 4.16
N ASN A 151 -8.22 -1.38 3.49
CA ASN A 151 -8.71 -1.89 2.21
C ASN A 151 -7.95 -1.23 1.06
N ASN A 152 -7.02 -1.98 0.46
CA ASN A 152 -6.16 -1.57 -0.64
C ASN A 152 -6.87 -0.99 -1.88
N ARG A 153 -8.20 -1.15 -2.01
CA ARG A 153 -8.97 -0.56 -3.11
C ARG A 153 -9.45 0.86 -2.85
N ASN A 154 -9.63 1.30 -1.60
CA ASN A 154 -10.37 2.54 -1.32
C ASN A 154 -9.74 3.52 -0.32
N GLY A 155 -8.59 3.20 0.25
CA GLY A 155 -7.93 4.14 1.19
C GLY A 155 -8.45 4.11 2.64
N ARG A 156 -9.40 3.22 3.00
CA ARG A 156 -10.09 3.21 4.30
C ARG A 156 -9.82 2.01 5.20
N ILE A 157 -9.87 2.25 6.50
CA ILE A 157 -9.81 1.21 7.53
C ILE A 157 -11.10 0.40 7.50
N PHE A 158 -10.99 -0.91 7.29
CA PHE A 158 -12.16 -1.80 7.27
C PHE A 158 -12.17 -2.83 8.41
N ARG A 159 -11.06 -2.96 9.15
CA ARG A 159 -10.99 -3.84 10.31
C ARG A 159 -10.13 -3.23 11.40
N LEU A 160 -10.64 -3.31 12.63
CA LEU A 160 -9.92 -3.01 13.85
C LEU A 160 -9.92 -4.24 14.76
N ASN A 161 -8.73 -4.71 15.14
CA ASN A 161 -8.52 -5.88 15.98
C ASN A 161 -7.79 -5.47 17.27
N LEU A 162 -8.53 -5.46 18.37
CA LEU A 162 -8.03 -5.16 19.73
C LEU A 162 -7.90 -6.43 20.59
N HIS A 163 -7.88 -7.61 19.97
CA HIS A 163 -7.78 -8.87 20.69
C HIS A 163 -6.52 -8.92 21.55
N ASN A 164 -6.66 -9.42 22.79
CA ASN A 164 -5.55 -9.59 23.73
C ASN A 164 -4.73 -10.83 23.32
N PRO A 165 -3.54 -10.69 22.73
CA PRO A 165 -2.78 -11.83 22.24
C PRO A 165 -2.19 -12.68 23.38
N TYR A 166 -2.26 -12.19 24.63
CA TYR A 166 -1.76 -12.87 25.83
C TYR A 166 -2.85 -13.64 26.56
N ALA A 167 -4.11 -13.54 26.14
CA ALA A 167 -5.19 -14.33 26.70
C ALA A 167 -5.42 -15.56 25.82
N ASN A 168 -5.28 -16.75 26.39
CA ASN A 168 -5.65 -18.00 25.74
C ASN A 168 -7.17 -18.21 25.85
N PRO A 169 -7.93 -18.10 24.74
CA PRO A 169 -9.38 -18.23 24.79
C PRO A 169 -9.86 -19.66 25.13
N ASP A 170 -8.99 -20.66 25.01
CA ASP A 170 -9.32 -22.07 25.27
C ASP A 170 -9.00 -22.50 26.72
N ASP A 171 -8.43 -21.61 27.53
CA ASP A 171 -8.08 -21.88 28.93
C ASP A 171 -8.84 -20.93 29.87
N MET A 172 -9.89 -21.46 30.50
CA MET A 172 -10.80 -20.71 31.37
C MET A 172 -10.14 -20.20 32.67
N PHE A 173 -8.93 -20.69 33.00
CA PHE A 173 -8.15 -20.27 34.16
C PHE A 173 -6.91 -19.45 33.79
N ASP A 174 -6.75 -19.10 32.51
CA ASP A 174 -5.64 -18.26 32.07
C ASP A 174 -5.75 -16.84 32.65
N THR A 175 -4.85 -16.54 33.59
CA THR A 175 -4.68 -15.22 34.21
C THR A 175 -3.44 -14.49 33.69
N SER A 176 -2.73 -15.06 32.71
CA SER A 176 -1.57 -14.40 32.10
C SER A 176 -1.99 -13.20 31.26
N GLY A 177 -3.18 -13.25 30.65
CA GLY A 177 -3.76 -12.15 29.87
C GLY A 177 -4.18 -10.93 30.70
N THR A 178 -4.45 -11.09 32.01
CA THR A 178 -5.11 -10.07 32.84
C THR A 178 -4.25 -8.81 33.04
N ALA A 179 -2.92 -8.98 33.11
CA ALA A 179 -1.98 -7.86 33.20
C ALA A 179 -1.87 -7.03 31.89
N HIS A 180 -2.38 -7.56 30.78
CA HIS A 180 -2.30 -6.98 29.43
C HIS A 180 -3.66 -6.49 28.90
N GLU A 181 -4.65 -6.39 29.77
CA GLU A 181 -5.98 -5.93 29.42
C GLU A 181 -5.99 -4.44 29.02
N LEU A 182 -6.80 -4.12 28.01
CA LEU A 182 -7.15 -2.74 27.70
C LEU A 182 -8.35 -2.37 28.58
N GLY A 183 -8.12 -1.48 29.55
CA GLY A 183 -9.19 -0.91 30.39
C GLY A 183 -9.66 0.45 29.89
N GLY A 184 -10.71 1.03 30.49
CA GLY A 184 -11.18 2.38 30.18
C GLY A 184 -12.54 2.43 29.49
N LYS A 185 -12.84 3.54 28.79
CA LYS A 185 -14.12 3.76 28.12
C LYS A 185 -13.92 3.88 26.61
N ILE A 186 -14.77 3.19 25.86
CA ILE A 186 -14.84 3.29 24.40
C ILE A 186 -15.38 4.69 24.04
N ASP A 187 -14.55 5.50 23.38
CA ASP A 187 -14.95 6.83 22.89
C ASP A 187 -15.84 6.71 21.63
N PRO A 188 -16.91 7.50 21.50
CA PRO A 188 -17.80 7.47 20.34
C PRO A 188 -17.15 7.99 19.04
N SER A 189 -15.90 8.46 19.06
CA SER A 189 -15.16 8.86 17.85
C SER A 189 -15.11 7.79 16.75
N LEU A 190 -15.26 6.51 17.10
CA LEU A 190 -15.36 5.42 16.13
C LEU A 190 -16.55 5.57 15.15
N LEU A 191 -17.60 6.33 15.51
CA LEU A 191 -18.73 6.62 14.64
C LEU A 191 -18.35 7.48 13.42
N HIS A 192 -17.15 8.07 13.43
CA HIS A 192 -16.62 8.79 12.28
C HIS A 192 -15.94 7.87 11.24
N LEU A 193 -15.78 6.57 11.54
CA LEU A 193 -15.34 5.54 10.59
C LEU A 193 -16.55 5.05 9.79
N ARG A 194 -16.69 5.52 8.54
CA ARG A 194 -17.94 5.41 7.77
C ARG A 194 -18.25 4.02 7.20
N ASP A 195 -17.28 3.11 7.19
CA ASP A 195 -17.39 1.80 6.51
C ASP A 195 -17.02 0.59 7.39
N LEU A 196 -17.03 0.73 8.72
CA LEU A 196 -16.77 -0.39 9.62
C LEU A 196 -17.92 -1.40 9.53
N THR A 197 -17.76 -2.42 8.69
CA THR A 197 -18.75 -3.49 8.55
C THR A 197 -18.51 -4.53 9.64
N TYR A 198 -19.49 -4.71 10.52
CA TYR A 198 -19.52 -5.82 11.45
C TYR A 198 -20.20 -7.01 10.76
N ARG A 199 -19.63 -8.22 10.88
CA ARG A 199 -20.41 -9.44 10.62
C ARG A 199 -21.21 -9.71 11.88
N THR A 200 -22.54 -9.67 11.77
CA THR A 200 -23.45 -10.35 12.71
C THR A 200 -23.20 -11.85 12.66
#